data_AF-A0A7Y5JNJ6-F1
#
_entry.id   AF-A0A7Y5JNJ6-F1
#
_cell.length_a   1.000
_cell.length_b   1.000
_cell.length_c   1.000
_cell.angle_alpha   90.00
_cell.angle_beta   90.00
_cell.angle_gamma   90.00
#
_symmetry.space_group_name_H-M   'P 1'
#
loop_
_entity.id
_entity.type
_entity.pdbx_description
1 polymer ?
#
loop_
_entity_poly.entity_id
_entity_poly.type
_entity_poly.pdbx_seq_one_letter_code
_entity_poly.pdbx_strand_id
1 'polypeptide(L)'
;MSFIARVGAVLVFSLSAFIISCKNKDKDTSPPKNIEKTEVTGKSESQASLYPYGTEAGKWGYLDVNGKTVVSADFDMAMKFSDGMARFRKGDKWGYIDATGKVVIEPQFERARDFKSGLAAVRVNRKFGYIDKTGKFVVQPQFSKLAQAVSEGLAAVPDSTKKFGYVSVTGQKVIPHKFSNAHEFSEGLAAVEYENKWGFIDTTGNWVLAPNYVWADKFVDGHSLVRIGLPPHADYALIDRKGDVKFRLQTLHCKTASEGLMRFELDGKWGFIDRTGKMVIPPTYDAAYDFSEGLAAVRVGNGWGYINHDNKLVINIEHHVAEEFQGGLARVTWPGGKWGYIDQTGKRVWESAIPGGFSMGSGDVETED
;
A
#
# COMPACT_ATOMS: atom_id res chain seq x y z
N MET A 1 59.71 14.78 -47.57
CA MET A 1 59.91 14.35 -46.16
C MET A 1 58.63 14.63 -45.39
N SER A 2 58.15 13.64 -44.62
CA SER A 2 56.91 13.53 -43.81
C SER A 2 55.56 13.61 -44.55
N PHE A 3 54.84 12.49 -44.83
CA PHE A 3 54.00 11.63 -43.96
C PHE A 3 52.76 12.33 -43.36
N ILE A 4 51.55 12.12 -43.93
CA ILE A 4 50.41 11.23 -43.50
C ILE A 4 49.69 11.80 -42.25
N ALA A 5 48.35 11.99 -42.15
CA ALA A 5 47.22 11.18 -42.60
C ALA A 5 45.88 11.97 -42.78
N ARG A 6 44.94 11.31 -43.47
CA ARG A 6 43.50 11.60 -43.69
C ARG A 6 42.70 11.58 -42.36
N VAL A 7 41.43 11.99 -42.21
CA VAL A 7 40.20 11.67 -42.98
C VAL A 7 39.05 12.61 -42.54
N GLY A 8 38.28 13.10 -43.53
CA GLY A 8 36.80 13.18 -43.53
C GLY A 8 36.06 14.10 -42.56
N ALA A 9 35.47 15.18 -43.10
CA ALA A 9 34.36 15.89 -42.48
C ALA A 9 33.26 16.18 -43.51
N VAL A 10 32.04 16.14 -42.99
CA VAL A 10 30.75 15.88 -43.63
C VAL A 10 30.21 17.10 -44.39
N LEU A 11 29.57 16.84 -45.54
CA LEU A 11 28.80 17.79 -46.34
C LEU A 11 27.60 18.33 -45.55
N VAL A 12 27.48 19.65 -45.49
CA VAL A 12 26.27 20.39 -45.16
C VAL A 12 25.85 21.14 -46.41
N PHE A 13 24.67 20.85 -46.98
CA PHE A 13 23.96 21.80 -47.84
C PHE A 13 22.45 21.64 -47.71
N SER A 14 21.82 22.80 -47.53
CA SER A 14 20.39 23.07 -47.47
C SER A 14 19.66 22.73 -48.76
N LEU A 15 18.37 22.42 -48.68
CA LEU A 15 17.41 22.83 -49.71
C LEU A 15 16.01 23.08 -49.12
N SER A 16 15.61 24.35 -49.25
CA SER A 16 14.31 24.94 -49.54
C SER A 16 13.05 24.07 -49.55
N ALA A 17 11.97 24.56 -48.92
CA ALA A 17 10.60 24.24 -49.34
C ALA A 17 9.72 25.51 -49.38
N PHE A 18 8.82 25.48 -50.37
CA PHE A 18 8.14 26.58 -51.04
C PHE A 18 7.09 27.34 -50.22
N ILE A 19 6.94 28.60 -50.62
CA ILE A 19 5.83 29.53 -50.32
C ILE A 19 4.52 28.98 -50.90
N ILE A 20 3.48 28.88 -50.07
CA ILE A 20 2.09 29.03 -50.52
C ILE A 20 1.46 30.16 -49.72
N SER A 21 1.12 31.21 -50.45
CA SER A 21 0.34 32.36 -50.01
C SER A 21 -1.14 31.98 -49.95
N CYS A 22 -1.82 32.37 -48.88
CA CYS A 22 -3.17 32.91 -49.00
C CYS A 22 -3.44 33.89 -47.86
N LYS A 23 -3.73 35.13 -48.25
CA LYS A 23 -4.07 36.27 -47.42
C LYS A 23 -5.54 36.20 -46.97
N ASN A 24 -5.72 36.49 -45.68
CA ASN A 24 -6.63 37.49 -45.10
C ASN A 24 -8.09 37.20 -44.74
N LYS A 25 -8.40 37.86 -43.60
CA LYS A 25 -9.68 38.34 -43.04
C LYS A 25 -10.44 37.31 -42.21
N ASP A 26 -10.83 37.56 -40.97
CA ASP A 26 -10.96 38.82 -40.24
C ASP A 26 -11.21 38.53 -38.74
N LYS A 27 -10.86 39.52 -37.89
CA LYS A 27 -11.44 39.88 -36.58
C LYS A 27 -10.82 39.38 -35.27
N ASP A 28 -10.51 40.42 -34.49
CA ASP A 28 -10.64 40.57 -33.04
C ASP A 28 -9.37 40.33 -32.19
N THR A 29 -8.56 41.39 -32.10
CA THR A 29 -7.52 41.55 -31.08
C THR A 29 -8.08 42.30 -29.89
N SER A 30 -8.67 41.56 -28.96
CA SER A 30 -8.94 41.99 -27.60
C SER A 30 -8.09 41.12 -26.66
N PRO A 31 -7.28 41.68 -25.73
CA PRO A 31 -6.48 40.88 -24.82
C PRO A 31 -7.40 40.11 -23.86
N PRO A 32 -7.16 38.80 -23.60
CA PRO A 32 -8.03 38.05 -22.71
C PRO A 32 -7.93 38.62 -21.30
N LYS A 33 -9.12 38.91 -20.74
CA LYS A 33 -9.32 39.38 -19.38
C LYS A 33 -8.72 38.41 -18.37
N ASN A 34 -8.07 39.03 -17.37
CA ASN A 34 -7.70 38.53 -16.05
C ASN A 34 -8.44 37.23 -15.66
N ILE A 35 -7.74 36.10 -15.70
CA ILE A 35 -8.19 34.87 -15.05
C ILE A 35 -7.82 35.03 -13.58
N GLU A 36 -8.79 35.39 -12.76
CA GLU A 36 -8.70 35.27 -11.31
C GLU A 36 -8.29 33.82 -11.00
N LYS A 37 -7.14 33.68 -10.33
CA LYS A 37 -6.73 32.43 -9.70
C LYS A 37 -7.77 32.11 -8.64
N THR A 38 -8.77 31.33 -9.04
CA THR A 38 -9.64 30.68 -8.08
C THR A 38 -8.79 29.59 -7.46
N GLU A 39 -8.27 29.84 -6.27
CA GLU A 39 -7.72 28.81 -5.41
C GLU A 39 -8.82 27.77 -5.20
N VAL A 40 -8.77 26.70 -5.99
CA VAL A 40 -9.44 25.46 -5.65
C VAL A 40 -8.67 24.93 -4.45
N THR A 41 -9.06 25.36 -3.26
CA THR A 41 -8.73 24.66 -2.02
C THR A 41 -9.43 23.30 -2.08
N GLY A 42 -8.81 22.38 -2.83
CA GLY A 42 -9.09 20.96 -2.73
C GLY A 42 -8.66 20.53 -1.34
N LYS A 43 -9.56 20.71 -0.36
CA LYS A 43 -9.57 19.81 0.79
C LYS A 43 -9.68 18.42 0.17
N SER A 44 -8.57 17.68 0.20
CA SER A 44 -8.58 16.22 0.13
C SER A 44 -9.73 15.76 1.01
N GLU A 45 -10.78 15.22 0.39
CA GLU A 45 -11.86 14.57 1.13
C GLU A 45 -11.20 13.46 1.94
N SER A 46 -10.98 13.72 3.23
CA SER A 46 -10.56 12.67 4.16
C SER A 46 -11.59 11.56 4.00
N GLN A 47 -11.20 10.42 3.43
CA GLN A 47 -12.09 9.27 3.40
C GLN A 47 -12.51 9.03 4.85
N ALA A 48 -13.77 9.37 5.18
CA ALA A 48 -14.27 9.31 6.54
C ALA A 48 -14.03 7.88 7.03
N SER A 49 -13.11 7.73 7.96
CA SER A 49 -12.77 6.44 8.51
C SER A 49 -13.50 6.32 9.83
N LEU A 50 -14.29 5.25 9.98
CA LEU A 50 -14.83 4.89 11.28
C LEU A 50 -13.85 3.97 11.99
N TYR A 51 -13.82 4.06 13.31
CA TYR A 51 -12.83 3.41 14.15
C TYR A 51 -13.49 2.34 15.02
N PRO A 52 -13.06 1.07 14.92
CA PRO A 52 -13.68 0.02 15.72
C PRO A 52 -13.38 0.22 17.20
N TYR A 53 -14.40 0.03 18.04
CA TYR A 53 -14.27 0.03 19.50
C TYR A 53 -14.94 -1.21 20.09
N GLY A 54 -14.39 -1.72 21.19
CA GLY A 54 -14.88 -2.88 21.90
C GLY A 54 -15.56 -2.52 23.23
N THR A 55 -16.43 -3.39 23.72
CA THR A 55 -17.12 -3.27 25.01
C THR A 55 -16.78 -4.43 25.95
N GLU A 56 -17.18 -4.31 27.21
CA GLU A 56 -16.99 -5.35 28.22
C GLU A 56 -17.67 -6.67 27.90
N ALA A 57 -18.79 -6.60 27.18
CA ALA A 57 -19.50 -7.78 26.71
C ALA A 57 -18.81 -8.48 25.52
N GLY A 58 -17.63 -8.03 25.10
CA GLY A 58 -16.93 -8.56 23.92
C GLY A 58 -17.57 -8.17 22.59
N LYS A 59 -18.48 -7.18 22.61
CA LYS A 59 -19.14 -6.65 21.41
C LYS A 59 -18.41 -5.44 20.84
N TRP A 60 -18.47 -5.31 19.53
CA TRP A 60 -17.76 -4.29 18.76
C TRP A 60 -18.72 -3.40 17.99
N GLY A 61 -18.37 -2.11 17.92
CA GLY A 61 -19.04 -1.09 17.14
C GLY A 61 -18.02 -0.15 16.50
N TYR A 62 -18.48 1.01 16.03
CA TYR A 62 -17.64 2.00 15.36
C TYR A 62 -17.85 3.43 15.89
N LEU A 63 -16.75 4.17 15.98
CA LEU A 63 -16.67 5.59 16.35
C LEU A 63 -16.35 6.44 15.11
N ASP A 64 -16.72 7.72 15.12
CA ASP A 64 -16.17 8.71 14.21
C ASP A 64 -14.78 9.20 14.67
N VAL A 65 -14.16 10.07 13.86
CA VAL A 65 -12.84 10.69 14.13
C VAL A 65 -12.82 11.53 15.42
N ASN A 66 -13.97 11.94 15.95
CA ASN A 66 -14.08 12.69 17.20
C ASN A 66 -14.34 11.76 18.41
N GLY A 67 -14.33 10.44 18.21
CA GLY A 67 -14.58 9.45 19.26
C GLY A 67 -16.06 9.26 19.59
N LYS A 68 -16.98 9.80 18.79
CA LYS A 68 -18.42 9.63 19.00
C LYS A 68 -18.88 8.32 18.36
N THR A 69 -19.70 7.55 19.07
CA THR A 69 -20.30 6.32 18.54
C THR A 69 -21.21 6.62 17.33
N VAL A 70 -20.91 5.97 16.20
CA VAL A 70 -21.71 5.97 14.97
C VAL A 70 -22.48 4.66 14.84
N VAL A 71 -21.82 3.54 15.15
CA VAL A 71 -22.43 2.20 15.15
C VAL A 71 -22.31 1.62 16.55
N SER A 72 -23.44 1.36 17.20
CA SER A 72 -23.48 0.75 18.52
C SER A 72 -22.84 -0.63 18.51
N ALA A 73 -22.22 -1.01 19.63
CA ALA A 73 -21.54 -2.29 19.75
C ALA A 73 -22.53 -3.47 19.81
N ASP A 74 -22.67 -4.17 18.68
CA ASP A 74 -23.49 -5.39 18.54
C ASP A 74 -22.78 -6.48 17.70
N PHE A 75 -21.61 -6.17 17.13
CA PHE A 75 -20.84 -7.14 16.35
C PHE A 75 -19.99 -8.02 17.25
N ASP A 76 -19.78 -9.28 16.84
CA ASP A 76 -18.84 -10.16 17.52
C ASP A 76 -17.38 -9.80 17.19
N MET A 77 -17.14 -9.22 16.00
CA MET A 77 -15.87 -8.64 15.59
C MET A 77 -16.09 -7.49 14.62
N ALA A 78 -15.23 -6.47 14.67
CA ALA A 78 -15.22 -5.34 13.74
C ALA A 78 -13.78 -5.04 13.31
N MET A 79 -13.51 -4.97 12.01
CA MET A 79 -12.19 -4.70 11.46
C MET A 79 -12.03 -3.24 11.05
N LYS A 80 -10.78 -2.80 10.83
CA LYS A 80 -10.47 -1.49 10.26
C LYS A 80 -11.01 -1.36 8.83
N PHE A 81 -11.20 -0.13 8.40
CA PHE A 81 -11.57 0.17 7.02
C PHE A 81 -10.40 -0.06 6.07
N SER A 82 -10.70 -0.64 4.92
CA SER A 82 -9.82 -0.76 3.76
C SER A 82 -10.63 -0.54 2.50
N ASP A 83 -10.14 0.33 1.61
CA ASP A 83 -10.84 0.69 0.37
C ASP A 83 -12.31 1.08 0.61
N GLY A 84 -12.55 1.90 1.64
CA GLY A 84 -13.87 2.45 1.98
C GLY A 84 -14.87 1.49 2.64
N MET A 85 -14.50 0.23 2.88
CA MET A 85 -15.35 -0.78 3.53
C MET A 85 -14.62 -1.44 4.70
N ALA A 86 -15.37 -1.89 5.71
CA ALA A 86 -14.83 -2.74 6.77
C ALA A 86 -15.63 -4.04 6.86
N ARG A 87 -14.94 -5.17 7.08
CA ARG A 87 -15.63 -6.43 7.39
C ARG A 87 -15.96 -6.49 8.88
N PHE A 88 -17.12 -7.04 9.19
CA PHE A 88 -17.55 -7.31 10.55
C PHE A 88 -18.13 -8.72 10.64
N ARG A 89 -18.14 -9.30 11.84
CA ARG A 89 -18.68 -10.62 12.11
C ARG A 89 -19.89 -10.54 13.04
N LYS A 90 -20.95 -11.26 12.69
CA LYS A 90 -22.11 -11.49 13.55
C LYS A 90 -22.48 -12.97 13.46
N GLY A 91 -22.51 -13.66 14.60
CA GLY A 91 -22.53 -15.12 14.65
C GLY A 91 -21.27 -15.73 14.03
N ASP A 92 -21.46 -16.71 13.16
CA ASP A 92 -20.40 -17.40 12.43
C ASP A 92 -20.12 -16.79 11.03
N LYS A 93 -20.85 -15.71 10.66
CA LYS A 93 -20.76 -15.12 9.33
C LYS A 93 -20.15 -13.72 9.32
N TRP A 94 -19.49 -13.42 8.21
CA TRP A 94 -18.92 -12.12 7.89
C TRP A 94 -19.83 -11.35 6.93
N GLY A 95 -19.95 -10.05 7.18
CA GLY A 95 -20.59 -9.05 6.34
C GLY A 95 -19.68 -7.82 6.19
N TYR A 96 -20.18 -6.76 5.55
CA TYR A 96 -19.43 -5.53 5.33
C TYR A 96 -20.27 -4.27 5.59
N ILE A 97 -19.60 -3.26 6.14
CA ILE A 97 -20.13 -1.95 6.47
C ILE A 97 -19.36 -0.88 5.69
N ASP A 98 -20.05 0.19 5.28
CA ASP A 98 -19.42 1.34 4.63
C ASP A 98 -18.96 2.41 5.63
N ALA A 99 -18.25 3.41 5.12
CA ALA A 99 -17.71 4.55 5.89
C ALA A 99 -18.80 5.41 6.58
N THR A 100 -20.07 5.26 6.20
CA THR A 100 -21.20 5.95 6.85
C THR A 100 -21.72 5.18 8.07
N GLY A 101 -21.26 3.93 8.27
CA GLY A 101 -21.76 3.04 9.30
C GLY A 101 -22.98 2.23 8.85
N LYS A 102 -23.28 2.19 7.55
CA LYS A 102 -24.37 1.40 6.99
C LYS A 102 -23.89 0.00 6.62
N VAL A 103 -24.60 -1.03 7.07
CA VAL A 103 -24.38 -2.41 6.60
C VAL A 103 -24.78 -2.47 5.12
N VAL A 104 -23.80 -2.72 4.26
CA VAL A 104 -24.01 -2.84 2.79
C VAL A 104 -24.20 -4.30 2.42
N ILE A 105 -23.47 -5.20 3.08
CA ILE A 105 -23.52 -6.63 2.82
C ILE A 105 -23.79 -7.33 4.14
N GLU A 106 -24.97 -7.94 4.24
CA GLU A 106 -25.37 -8.68 5.44
C GLU A 106 -24.44 -9.88 5.70
N PRO A 107 -24.24 -10.26 6.98
CA PRO A 107 -23.45 -11.42 7.35
C PRO A 107 -23.94 -12.71 6.69
N GLN A 108 -23.16 -13.21 5.73
CA GLN A 108 -23.51 -14.43 4.98
C GLN A 108 -22.29 -15.28 4.60
N PHE A 109 -21.08 -14.75 4.71
CA PHE A 109 -19.86 -15.44 4.29
C PHE A 109 -19.20 -16.20 5.44
N GLU A 110 -18.72 -17.41 5.20
CA GLU A 110 -17.96 -18.21 6.18
C GLU A 110 -16.62 -17.54 6.54
N ARG A 111 -15.99 -16.91 5.55
CA ARG A 111 -14.77 -16.10 5.70
C ARG A 111 -14.86 -14.90 4.75
N ALA A 112 -14.26 -13.79 5.14
CA ALA A 112 -14.15 -12.56 4.36
C ALA A 112 -12.74 -11.98 4.50
N ARG A 113 -12.21 -11.36 3.45
CA ARG A 113 -10.98 -10.56 3.46
C ARG A 113 -11.32 -9.08 3.32
N ASP A 114 -10.39 -8.20 3.67
CA ASP A 114 -10.61 -6.77 3.50
C ASP A 114 -10.72 -6.41 2.01
N PHE A 115 -11.49 -5.36 1.70
CA PHE A 115 -11.57 -4.85 0.33
C PHE A 115 -10.22 -4.26 -0.10
N LYS A 116 -9.80 -4.60 -1.32
CA LYS A 116 -8.62 -4.03 -1.97
C LYS A 116 -8.93 -3.92 -3.46
N SER A 117 -8.66 -2.75 -4.04
CA SER A 117 -8.86 -2.49 -5.48
C SER A 117 -10.28 -2.82 -5.95
N GLY A 118 -11.29 -2.51 -5.13
CA GLY A 118 -12.71 -2.67 -5.41
C GLY A 118 -13.30 -4.04 -5.10
N LEU A 119 -12.48 -5.01 -4.66
CA LEU A 119 -12.90 -6.40 -4.50
C LEU A 119 -12.52 -6.99 -3.15
N ALA A 120 -13.30 -7.96 -2.70
CA ALA A 120 -13.00 -8.75 -1.53
C ALA A 120 -13.15 -10.25 -1.81
N ALA A 121 -12.22 -11.05 -1.29
CA ALA A 121 -12.34 -12.50 -1.31
C ALA A 121 -13.27 -12.97 -0.20
N VAL A 122 -14.26 -13.80 -0.55
CA VAL A 122 -15.24 -14.35 0.40
C VAL A 122 -15.40 -15.84 0.21
N ARG A 123 -15.65 -16.57 1.30
CA ARG A 123 -15.84 -18.03 1.29
C ARG A 123 -17.31 -18.40 1.46
N VAL A 124 -17.81 -19.21 0.54
CA VAL A 124 -19.15 -19.82 0.57
C VAL A 124 -19.01 -21.28 0.19
N ASN A 125 -19.61 -22.18 0.96
CA ASN A 125 -19.54 -23.63 0.76
C ASN A 125 -18.09 -24.13 0.64
N ARG A 126 -17.21 -23.65 1.54
CA ARG A 126 -15.77 -23.95 1.58
C ARG A 126 -14.95 -23.56 0.34
N LYS A 127 -15.52 -22.79 -0.59
CA LYS A 127 -14.81 -22.27 -1.77
C LYS A 127 -14.74 -20.75 -1.73
N PHE A 128 -13.62 -20.19 -2.16
CA PHE A 128 -13.44 -18.76 -2.32
C PHE A 128 -13.92 -18.28 -3.69
N GLY A 129 -14.59 -17.14 -3.68
CA GLY A 129 -14.91 -16.31 -4.84
C GLY A 129 -14.60 -14.84 -4.52
N TYR A 130 -14.90 -13.95 -5.45
CA TYR A 130 -14.68 -12.51 -5.30
C TYR A 130 -15.98 -11.75 -5.49
N ILE A 131 -16.21 -10.78 -4.61
CA ILE A 131 -17.35 -9.88 -4.65
C ILE A 131 -16.90 -8.43 -4.88
N ASP A 132 -17.78 -7.64 -5.49
CA ASP A 132 -17.65 -6.17 -5.52
C ASP A 132 -18.21 -5.52 -4.24
N LYS A 133 -18.10 -4.19 -4.13
CA LYS A 133 -18.58 -3.41 -2.98
C LYS A 133 -20.10 -3.48 -2.77
N THR A 134 -20.87 -3.98 -3.73
CA THR A 134 -22.32 -4.23 -3.61
C THR A 134 -22.63 -5.63 -3.07
N GLY A 135 -21.62 -6.50 -2.94
CA GLY A 135 -21.76 -7.90 -2.54
C GLY A 135 -22.07 -8.85 -3.70
N LYS A 136 -22.12 -8.35 -4.94
CA LYS A 136 -22.33 -9.20 -6.11
C LYS A 136 -21.05 -9.97 -6.43
N PHE A 137 -21.19 -11.27 -6.68
CA PHE A 137 -20.08 -12.08 -7.15
C PHE A 137 -19.60 -11.63 -8.52
N VAL A 138 -18.34 -11.19 -8.56
CA VAL A 138 -17.56 -10.96 -9.78
C VAL A 138 -16.94 -12.27 -10.24
N VAL A 139 -16.48 -13.10 -9.29
CA VAL A 139 -16.03 -14.47 -9.53
C VAL A 139 -16.77 -15.41 -8.60
N GLN A 140 -17.47 -16.40 -9.17
CA GLN A 140 -18.21 -17.39 -8.39
C GLN A 140 -17.27 -18.23 -7.50
N PRO A 141 -17.72 -18.69 -6.31
CA PRO A 141 -16.92 -19.54 -5.43
C PRO A 141 -16.43 -20.82 -6.13
N GLN A 142 -15.14 -20.89 -6.41
CA GLN A 142 -14.54 -22.02 -7.13
C GLN A 142 -13.16 -22.44 -6.60
N PHE A 143 -12.46 -21.57 -5.86
CA PHE A 143 -11.12 -21.85 -5.37
C PHE A 143 -11.16 -22.55 -4.01
N SER A 144 -10.54 -23.72 -3.90
CA SER A 144 -10.50 -24.50 -2.64
C SER A 144 -9.49 -23.96 -1.62
N LYS A 145 -8.56 -23.11 -2.05
CA LYS A 145 -7.58 -22.42 -1.18
C LYS A 145 -7.60 -20.93 -1.46
N LEU A 146 -7.05 -20.17 -0.51
CA LEU A 146 -6.98 -18.70 -0.55
C LEU A 146 -6.43 -18.21 -1.89
N ALA A 147 -7.31 -17.68 -2.72
CA ALA A 147 -6.92 -16.87 -3.85
C ALA A 147 -6.45 -15.52 -3.27
N GLN A 148 -5.23 -15.09 -3.61
CA GLN A 148 -4.62 -13.89 -3.03
C GLN A 148 -5.42 -12.62 -3.36
N ALA A 149 -5.10 -11.50 -2.73
CA ALA A 149 -5.77 -10.23 -2.98
C ALA A 149 -5.79 -9.90 -4.48
N VAL A 150 -6.95 -9.52 -5.02
CA VAL A 150 -7.01 -8.98 -6.38
C VAL A 150 -6.37 -7.60 -6.35
N SER A 151 -5.50 -7.33 -7.31
CA SER A 151 -5.05 -5.98 -7.61
C SER A 151 -5.06 -5.77 -9.11
N GLU A 152 -5.52 -4.60 -9.54
CA GLU A 152 -5.58 -4.22 -10.96
C GLU A 152 -6.33 -5.23 -11.86
N GLY A 153 -7.36 -5.88 -11.30
CA GLY A 153 -8.21 -6.83 -12.01
C GLY A 153 -7.60 -8.22 -12.21
N LEU A 154 -6.46 -8.52 -11.58
CA LEU A 154 -5.78 -9.81 -11.60
C LEU A 154 -5.54 -10.34 -10.18
N ALA A 155 -5.75 -11.64 -9.98
CA ALA A 155 -5.44 -12.33 -8.74
C ALA A 155 -4.33 -13.36 -8.97
N ALA A 156 -3.29 -13.34 -8.14
CA ALA A 156 -2.31 -14.41 -8.09
C ALA A 156 -2.95 -15.65 -7.47
N VAL A 157 -2.92 -16.77 -8.21
CA VAL A 157 -3.51 -18.04 -7.79
C VAL A 157 -2.51 -19.17 -8.02
N PRO A 158 -2.33 -20.08 -7.05
CA PRO A 158 -1.52 -21.27 -7.25
C PRO A 158 -2.35 -22.39 -7.92
N ASP A 159 -1.69 -23.22 -8.72
CA ASP A 159 -2.25 -24.49 -9.19
C ASP A 159 -2.00 -25.62 -8.18
N SER A 160 -2.38 -26.85 -8.55
CA SER A 160 -2.16 -28.05 -7.73
C SER A 160 -0.67 -28.36 -7.47
N THR A 161 0.24 -27.80 -8.27
CA THR A 161 1.70 -27.94 -8.14
C THR A 161 2.33 -26.82 -7.30
N LYS A 162 1.51 -25.91 -6.75
CA LYS A 162 1.92 -24.68 -6.04
C LYS A 162 2.64 -23.67 -6.93
N LYS A 163 2.48 -23.76 -8.25
CA LYS A 163 2.96 -22.72 -9.17
C LYS A 163 1.91 -21.64 -9.31
N PHE A 164 2.33 -20.40 -9.21
CA PHE A 164 1.47 -19.23 -9.35
C PHE A 164 1.31 -18.83 -10.81
N GLY A 165 0.07 -18.50 -11.15
CA GLY A 165 -0.35 -17.76 -12.33
C GLY A 165 -1.27 -16.61 -11.91
N TYR A 166 -1.80 -15.89 -12.88
CA TYR A 166 -2.78 -14.83 -12.60
C TYR A 166 -4.07 -15.09 -13.34
N VAL A 167 -5.19 -14.92 -12.64
CA VAL A 167 -6.52 -15.00 -13.23
C VAL A 167 -7.16 -13.64 -13.21
N SER A 168 -7.80 -13.28 -14.31
CA SER A 168 -8.65 -12.10 -14.36
C SER A 168 -9.92 -12.33 -13.58
N VAL A 169 -10.37 -11.29 -12.90
CA VAL A 169 -11.66 -11.28 -12.22
C VAL A 169 -12.85 -11.35 -13.16
N THR A 170 -12.66 -11.14 -14.47
CA THR A 170 -13.70 -11.39 -15.48
C THR A 170 -13.62 -12.78 -16.10
N GLY A 171 -12.66 -13.62 -15.67
CA GLY A 171 -12.44 -14.98 -16.19
C GLY A 171 -11.74 -15.06 -17.56
N GLN A 172 -11.40 -13.93 -18.19
CA GLN A 172 -10.95 -13.91 -19.59
C GLN A 172 -9.43 -13.81 -19.80
N LYS A 173 -8.67 -13.21 -18.86
CA LYS A 173 -7.20 -13.17 -18.96
C LYS A 173 -6.58 -14.15 -17.99
N VAL A 174 -5.66 -14.97 -18.47
CA VAL A 174 -4.91 -15.92 -17.66
C VAL A 174 -3.42 -15.77 -17.98
N ILE A 175 -2.63 -15.41 -16.98
CA ILE A 175 -1.18 -15.58 -17.01
C ILE A 175 -0.91 -17.02 -16.51
N PRO A 176 -0.26 -17.90 -17.29
CA PRO A 176 -0.10 -19.30 -16.93
C PRO A 176 0.60 -19.54 -15.59
N HIS A 177 0.25 -20.64 -14.92
CA HIS A 177 0.89 -21.08 -13.68
C HIS A 177 2.32 -21.56 -13.96
N LYS A 178 3.30 -20.69 -13.72
CA LYS A 178 4.72 -21.00 -13.96
C LYS A 178 5.67 -20.42 -12.91
N PHE A 179 5.19 -19.52 -12.06
CA PHE A 179 6.01 -18.84 -11.06
C PHE A 179 6.05 -19.64 -9.76
N SER A 180 7.21 -19.71 -9.09
CA SER A 180 7.28 -20.33 -7.75
C SER A 180 6.66 -19.42 -6.68
N ASN A 181 6.63 -18.11 -6.92
CA ASN A 181 6.01 -17.13 -6.07
C ASN A 181 5.55 -15.91 -6.90
N ALA A 182 4.58 -15.16 -6.39
CA ALA A 182 3.94 -14.05 -7.10
C ALA A 182 3.38 -13.03 -6.11
N HIS A 183 3.73 -11.76 -6.29
CA HIS A 183 3.11 -10.62 -5.62
C HIS A 183 1.88 -10.13 -6.39
N GLU A 184 1.03 -9.33 -5.75
CA GLU A 184 -0.06 -8.65 -6.45
C GLU A 184 0.46 -7.65 -7.49
N PHE A 185 -0.36 -7.36 -8.50
CA PHE A 185 -0.07 -6.24 -9.41
C PHE A 185 -0.12 -4.92 -8.66
N SER A 186 0.85 -4.06 -8.94
CA SER A 186 0.91 -2.70 -8.46
C SER A 186 1.54 -1.87 -9.56
N GLU A 187 0.87 -0.78 -9.94
CA GLU A 187 1.36 0.14 -10.95
C GLU A 187 1.52 -0.47 -12.36
N GLY A 188 0.73 -1.50 -12.68
CA GLY A 188 0.78 -2.24 -13.93
C GLY A 188 1.83 -3.36 -13.97
N LEU A 189 2.58 -3.57 -12.88
CA LEU A 189 3.64 -4.57 -12.78
C LEU A 189 3.42 -5.52 -11.59
N ALA A 190 3.85 -6.77 -11.73
CA ALA A 190 3.90 -7.70 -10.61
C ALA A 190 5.30 -8.31 -10.48
N ALA A 191 5.80 -8.35 -9.26
CA ALA A 191 7.02 -9.08 -8.92
C ALA A 191 6.70 -10.59 -8.85
N VAL A 192 7.43 -11.39 -9.62
CA VAL A 192 7.24 -12.84 -9.71
C VAL A 192 8.56 -13.56 -9.62
N GLU A 193 8.56 -14.73 -8.98
CA GLU A 193 9.72 -15.59 -8.87
C GLU A 193 9.68 -16.69 -9.93
N TYR A 194 10.74 -16.78 -10.72
CA TYR A 194 10.93 -17.76 -11.77
C TYR A 194 12.37 -18.28 -11.70
N GLU A 195 12.53 -19.61 -11.64
CA GLU A 195 13.84 -20.27 -11.54
C GLU A 195 14.72 -19.70 -10.39
N ASN A 196 14.12 -19.52 -9.20
CA ASN A 196 14.75 -19.00 -7.98
C ASN A 196 15.28 -17.55 -8.08
N LYS A 197 14.79 -16.78 -9.06
CA LYS A 197 15.07 -15.35 -9.16
C LYS A 197 13.77 -14.57 -9.34
N TRP A 198 13.77 -13.37 -8.80
CA TRP A 198 12.68 -12.42 -8.94
C TRP A 198 12.89 -11.54 -10.16
N GLY A 199 11.79 -11.30 -10.88
CA GLY A 199 11.66 -10.35 -11.99
C GLY A 199 10.28 -9.71 -11.96
N PHE A 200 9.98 -8.90 -12.99
CA PHE A 200 8.73 -8.16 -13.08
C PHE A 200 8.03 -8.40 -14.40
N ILE A 201 6.74 -8.68 -14.33
CA ILE A 201 5.88 -8.87 -15.50
C ILE A 201 4.83 -7.77 -15.58
N ASP A 202 4.38 -7.48 -16.80
CA ASP A 202 3.18 -6.66 -17.03
C ASP A 202 1.88 -7.47 -16.85
N THR A 203 0.74 -6.79 -16.95
CA THR A 203 -0.61 -7.39 -16.82
C THR A 203 -0.96 -8.41 -17.90
N THR A 204 -0.12 -8.58 -18.92
CA THR A 204 -0.26 -9.62 -19.96
C THR A 204 0.67 -10.81 -19.72
N GLY A 205 1.56 -10.73 -18.74
CA GLY A 205 2.53 -11.77 -18.39
C GLY A 205 3.86 -11.67 -19.13
N ASN A 206 4.11 -10.57 -19.84
CA ASN A 206 5.39 -10.32 -20.49
C ASN A 206 6.39 -9.77 -19.49
N TRP A 207 7.65 -10.16 -19.63
CA TRP A 207 8.74 -9.62 -18.81
C TRP A 207 8.96 -8.13 -19.13
N VAL A 208 8.85 -7.30 -18.11
CA VAL A 208 9.32 -5.90 -18.14
C VAL A 208 10.74 -5.84 -17.60
N LEU A 209 11.03 -6.59 -16.54
CA LEU A 209 12.37 -6.82 -16.02
C LEU A 209 12.57 -8.32 -15.83
N ALA A 210 13.52 -8.90 -16.56
CA ALA A 210 13.78 -10.33 -16.49
C ALA A 210 14.25 -10.76 -15.08
N PRO A 211 14.03 -12.04 -14.67
CA PRO A 211 14.45 -12.55 -13.38
C PRO A 211 15.96 -12.40 -13.15
N ASN A 212 16.34 -11.46 -12.29
CA ASN A 212 17.74 -11.20 -11.98
C ASN A 212 17.99 -10.83 -10.51
N TYR A 213 16.93 -10.72 -9.72
CA TYR A 213 17.01 -10.32 -8.32
C TYR A 213 16.89 -11.54 -7.41
N VAL A 214 17.57 -11.52 -6.26
CA VAL A 214 17.40 -12.54 -5.22
C VAL A 214 16.02 -12.41 -4.56
N TRP A 215 15.50 -11.19 -4.49
CA TRP A 215 14.18 -10.87 -3.98
C TRP A 215 13.71 -9.53 -4.56
N ALA A 216 12.40 -9.34 -4.70
CA ALA A 216 11.80 -8.09 -5.16
C ALA A 216 10.48 -7.82 -4.45
N ASP A 217 10.24 -6.56 -4.08
CA ASP A 217 8.93 -6.07 -3.65
C ASP A 217 8.11 -5.53 -4.85
N LYS A 218 6.84 -5.22 -4.62
CA LYS A 218 5.99 -4.56 -5.61
C LYS A 218 6.47 -3.15 -5.94
N PHE A 219 6.02 -2.62 -7.08
CA PHE A 219 6.23 -1.21 -7.41
C PHE A 219 5.32 -0.30 -6.59
N VAL A 220 5.89 0.79 -6.03
CA VAL A 220 5.19 1.87 -5.35
C VAL A 220 5.85 3.21 -5.73
N ASP A 221 5.03 4.14 -6.19
CA ASP A 221 5.39 5.43 -6.78
C ASP A 221 6.55 5.35 -7.79
N GLY A 222 6.45 4.42 -8.75
CA GLY A 222 7.41 4.27 -9.84
C GLY A 222 8.71 3.55 -9.50
N HIS A 223 8.86 3.08 -8.26
CA HIS A 223 10.07 2.41 -7.78
C HIS A 223 9.76 1.04 -7.15
N SER A 224 10.73 0.14 -7.14
CA SER A 224 10.66 -1.11 -6.39
C SER A 224 11.97 -1.36 -5.63
N LEU A 225 11.85 -1.91 -4.43
CA LEU A 225 12.97 -2.37 -3.64
C LEU A 225 13.31 -3.81 -4.06
N VAL A 226 14.56 -4.03 -4.47
CA VAL A 226 15.07 -5.35 -4.86
C VAL A 226 16.31 -5.70 -4.05
N ARG A 227 16.60 -6.99 -3.93
CA ARG A 227 17.86 -7.50 -3.37
C ARG A 227 18.70 -8.10 -4.49
N ILE A 228 19.92 -7.61 -4.65
CA ILE A 228 20.82 -8.01 -5.75
C ILE A 228 21.86 -9.04 -5.28
N GLY A 229 22.36 -8.94 -4.05
CA GLY A 229 23.42 -9.79 -3.49
C GLY A 229 22.96 -10.84 -2.47
N LEU A 230 23.80 -11.84 -2.23
CA LEU A 230 23.66 -12.84 -1.15
C LEU A 230 24.46 -12.39 0.10
N PRO A 231 24.15 -12.89 1.32
CA PRO A 231 24.74 -12.46 2.60
C PRO A 231 26.29 -12.48 2.65
N PRO A 232 26.96 -11.76 3.58
CA PRO A 232 26.49 -11.38 4.92
C PRO A 232 25.75 -10.04 5.01
N HIS A 233 25.78 -9.20 3.97
CA HIS A 233 24.99 -7.96 3.90
C HIS A 233 24.04 -8.07 2.72
N ALA A 234 22.74 -7.87 2.94
CA ALA A 234 21.80 -7.79 1.83
C ALA A 234 22.05 -6.47 1.09
N ASP A 235 22.51 -6.57 -0.15
CA ASP A 235 22.60 -5.42 -1.06
C ASP A 235 21.22 -5.11 -1.60
N TYR A 236 20.47 -4.29 -0.85
CA TYR A 236 19.21 -3.74 -1.33
C TYR A 236 19.51 -2.63 -2.34
N ALA A 237 18.68 -2.54 -3.37
CA ALA A 237 18.69 -1.47 -4.34
C ALA A 237 17.27 -0.98 -4.57
N LEU A 238 17.11 0.33 -4.67
CA LEU A 238 15.89 0.91 -5.22
C LEU A 238 16.07 1.03 -6.74
N ILE A 239 15.18 0.42 -7.50
CA ILE A 239 15.16 0.50 -8.97
C ILE A 239 13.94 1.26 -9.44
N ASP A 240 14.05 1.91 -10.60
CA ASP A 240 12.86 2.38 -11.33
C ASP A 240 12.28 1.30 -12.25
N ARG A 241 11.22 1.65 -12.99
CA ARG A 241 10.54 0.75 -13.93
C ARG A 241 11.41 0.26 -15.09
N LYS A 242 12.54 0.91 -15.38
CA LYS A 242 13.51 0.47 -16.40
C LYS A 242 14.56 -0.47 -15.81
N GLY A 243 14.57 -0.65 -14.49
CA GLY A 243 15.58 -1.40 -13.76
C GLY A 243 16.83 -0.56 -13.43
N ASP A 244 16.79 0.75 -13.67
CA ASP A 244 17.92 1.63 -13.35
C ASP A 244 18.04 1.77 -11.83
N VAL A 245 19.20 1.41 -11.30
CA VAL A 245 19.49 1.51 -9.86
C VAL A 245 19.61 2.97 -9.46
N LYS A 246 18.73 3.43 -8.57
CA LYS A 246 18.79 4.79 -8.00
C LYS A 246 19.80 4.90 -6.89
N PHE A 247 19.85 3.92 -6.00
CA PHE A 247 20.89 3.78 -4.99
C PHE A 247 20.97 2.33 -4.49
N ARG A 248 22.03 2.04 -3.74
CA ARG A 248 22.23 0.77 -3.02
C ARG A 248 22.37 1.03 -1.53
N LEU A 249 21.85 0.12 -0.72
CA LEU A 249 22.04 0.10 0.73
C LEU A 249 22.59 -1.26 1.16
N GLN A 250 23.64 -1.21 1.95
CA GLN A 250 24.16 -2.35 2.68
C GLN A 250 23.47 -2.37 4.06
N THR A 251 22.37 -3.10 4.15
CA THR A 251 21.51 -3.14 5.34
C THR A 251 20.92 -4.54 5.50
N LEU A 252 20.54 -4.90 6.73
CA LEU A 252 19.79 -6.13 6.97
C LEU A 252 18.32 -5.99 6.50
N HIS A 253 17.73 -4.82 6.68
CA HIS A 253 16.32 -4.57 6.38
C HIS A 253 16.10 -3.17 5.79
N CYS A 254 15.38 -3.11 4.67
CA CYS A 254 14.83 -1.89 4.10
C CYS A 254 13.39 -2.18 3.66
N LYS A 255 12.51 -1.18 3.78
CA LYS A 255 11.10 -1.29 3.40
C LYS A 255 10.77 -0.34 2.26
N THR A 256 9.72 -0.67 1.52
CA THR A 256 9.20 0.15 0.42
C THR A 256 8.76 1.52 0.94
N ALA A 257 8.84 2.54 0.08
CA ALA A 257 8.60 3.92 0.47
C ALA A 257 7.14 4.15 0.87
N SER A 258 6.93 4.87 1.96
CA SER A 258 5.66 5.50 2.32
C SER A 258 5.89 7.00 2.50
N GLU A 259 5.01 7.83 1.94
CA GLU A 259 5.13 9.30 1.96
C GLU A 259 6.51 9.82 1.48
N GLY A 260 7.15 9.08 0.56
CA GLY A 260 8.46 9.45 0.01
C GLY A 260 9.67 8.98 0.81
N LEU A 261 9.48 8.37 1.99
CA LEU A 261 10.55 7.87 2.85
C LEU A 261 10.52 6.35 2.98
N MET A 262 11.70 5.73 3.00
CA MET A 262 11.88 4.30 3.27
C MET A 262 12.55 4.14 4.63
N ARG A 263 11.96 3.35 5.51
CA ARG A 263 12.65 2.93 6.73
C ARG A 263 13.70 1.87 6.41
N PHE A 264 14.84 1.98 7.07
CA PHE A 264 15.94 1.02 6.95
C PHE A 264 16.57 0.77 8.32
N GLU A 265 17.18 -0.40 8.48
CA GLU A 265 17.85 -0.80 9.72
C GLU A 265 19.36 -0.87 9.53
N LEU A 266 20.12 -0.20 10.38
CA LEU A 266 21.57 -0.30 10.43
C LEU A 266 21.99 -0.52 11.87
N ASP A 267 22.80 -1.54 12.11
CA ASP A 267 23.33 -1.90 13.44
C ASP A 267 22.24 -2.01 14.54
N GLY A 268 21.09 -2.59 14.19
CA GLY A 268 19.97 -2.78 15.11
C GLY A 268 19.10 -1.53 15.34
N LYS A 269 19.37 -0.43 14.61
CA LYS A 269 18.63 0.84 14.73
C LYS A 269 17.95 1.21 13.43
N TRP A 270 16.74 1.75 13.55
CA TRP A 270 15.92 2.19 12.44
C TRP A 270 16.07 3.68 12.16
N GLY A 271 16.20 4.02 10.89
CA GLY A 271 16.23 5.38 10.35
C GLY A 271 15.43 5.46 9.05
N PHE A 272 15.48 6.62 8.38
CA PHE A 272 14.74 6.87 7.15
C PHE A 272 15.62 7.52 6.09
N ILE A 273 15.49 7.04 4.85
CA ILE A 273 16.10 7.63 3.67
C ILE A 273 15.03 8.05 2.67
N ASP A 274 15.33 9.04 1.84
CA ASP A 274 14.48 9.38 0.70
C ASP A 274 14.74 8.45 -0.50
N ARG A 275 13.98 8.63 -1.58
CA ARG A 275 14.09 7.85 -2.82
C ARG A 275 15.37 8.05 -3.60
N THR A 276 16.18 9.05 -3.26
CA THR A 276 17.52 9.25 -3.81
C THR A 276 18.59 8.49 -3.04
N GLY A 277 18.21 7.88 -1.90
CA GLY A 277 19.13 7.22 -0.99
C GLY A 277 19.76 8.18 0.02
N LYS A 278 19.34 9.44 0.04
CA LYS A 278 19.83 10.42 1.01
C LYS A 278 19.23 10.10 2.37
N MET A 279 20.07 10.02 3.38
CA MET A 279 19.65 9.88 4.77
C MET A 279 18.88 11.13 5.21
N VAL A 280 17.62 10.95 5.56
CA VAL A 280 16.74 12.01 6.08
C VAL A 280 16.73 11.94 7.61
N ILE A 281 16.63 10.73 8.15
CA ILE A 281 16.64 10.47 9.58
C ILE A 281 17.68 9.37 9.86
N PRO A 282 18.71 9.64 10.68
CA PRO A 282 19.73 8.66 10.98
C PRO A 282 19.16 7.46 11.76
N PRO A 283 19.80 6.28 11.68
CA PRO A 283 19.35 5.09 12.39
C PRO A 283 19.59 5.25 13.90
N THR A 284 18.55 5.67 14.62
CA THR A 284 18.63 5.94 16.07
C THR A 284 17.54 5.24 16.88
N TYR A 285 16.47 4.76 16.25
CA TYR A 285 15.30 4.18 16.92
C TYR A 285 15.43 2.66 17.08
N ASP A 286 14.89 2.10 18.16
CA ASP A 286 14.86 0.65 18.40
C ASP A 286 13.82 -0.07 17.52
N ALA A 287 12.83 0.66 17.01
CA ALA A 287 11.88 0.23 15.99
C ALA A 287 11.24 1.47 15.34
N ALA A 288 10.77 1.32 14.11
CA ALA A 288 9.99 2.35 13.43
C ALA A 288 8.92 1.71 12.53
N TYR A 289 7.74 2.33 12.47
CA TYR A 289 6.70 2.08 11.46
C TYR A 289 6.88 3.01 10.25
N ASP A 290 6.10 2.78 9.19
CA ASP A 290 6.17 3.64 8.01
C ASP A 290 5.52 5.00 8.31
N PHE A 291 5.91 6.04 7.56
CA PHE A 291 5.24 7.33 7.65
C PHE A 291 3.82 7.19 7.11
N SER A 292 2.85 7.72 7.86
CA SER A 292 1.45 7.81 7.49
C SER A 292 0.84 9.09 8.07
N GLU A 293 0.18 9.86 7.23
CA GLU A 293 -0.42 11.15 7.57
C GLU A 293 0.59 12.13 8.18
N GLY A 294 1.82 12.14 7.67
CA GLY A 294 2.87 13.06 8.13
C GLY A 294 3.66 12.59 9.34
N LEU A 295 3.28 11.47 9.98
CA LEU A 295 3.88 10.96 11.21
C LEU A 295 4.33 9.49 11.08
N ALA A 296 5.44 9.14 11.74
CA ALA A 296 5.87 7.76 11.92
C ALA A 296 5.92 7.40 13.40
N ALA A 297 5.34 6.25 13.76
CA ALA A 297 5.49 5.69 15.10
C ALA A 297 6.92 5.13 15.26
N VAL A 298 7.63 5.57 16.30
CA VAL A 298 9.01 5.17 16.59
C VAL A 298 9.15 4.74 18.04
N ARG A 299 10.05 3.79 18.28
CA ARG A 299 10.30 3.22 19.60
C ARG A 299 11.69 3.57 20.10
N VAL A 300 11.77 3.99 21.37
CA VAL A 300 13.03 4.09 22.12
C VAL A 300 12.84 3.39 23.46
N GLY A 301 13.70 2.41 23.74
CA GLY A 301 13.53 1.48 24.84
C GLY A 301 12.18 0.74 24.74
N ASN A 302 11.34 0.91 25.75
CA ASN A 302 10.03 0.25 25.84
C ASN A 302 8.86 1.15 25.46
N GLY A 303 9.11 2.42 25.11
CA GLY A 303 8.07 3.38 24.78
C GLY A 303 8.00 3.66 23.28
N TRP A 304 6.78 3.87 22.79
CA TRP A 304 6.48 4.37 21.46
C TRP A 304 6.03 5.84 21.53
N GLY A 305 6.47 6.62 20.55
CA GLY A 305 6.00 7.98 20.28
C GLY A 305 5.93 8.20 18.77
N TYR A 306 5.75 9.45 18.34
CA TYR A 306 5.62 9.78 16.91
C TYR A 306 6.51 10.94 16.51
N ILE A 307 7.17 10.80 15.37
CA ILE A 307 8.00 11.84 14.75
C ILE A 307 7.39 12.31 13.44
N ASN A 308 7.69 13.56 13.07
CA ASN A 308 7.42 14.07 11.73
C ASN A 308 8.59 13.79 10.76
N HIS A 309 8.45 14.24 9.52
CA HIS A 309 9.45 14.09 8.46
C HIS A 309 10.79 14.80 8.74
N ASP A 310 10.80 15.78 9.64
CA ASP A 310 12.00 16.51 10.08
C ASP A 310 12.67 15.84 11.30
N ASN A 311 12.26 14.63 11.66
CA ASN A 311 12.67 13.91 12.87
C ASN A 311 12.32 14.63 14.19
N LYS A 312 11.33 15.54 14.17
CA LYS A 312 10.84 16.19 15.37
C LYS A 312 9.85 15.29 16.07
N LEU A 313 10.06 15.03 17.37
CA LEU A 313 9.09 14.35 18.22
C LEU A 313 7.82 15.21 18.35
N VAL A 314 6.71 14.69 17.84
CA VAL A 314 5.38 15.32 17.90
C VAL A 314 4.56 14.77 19.06
N ILE A 315 4.64 13.46 19.29
CA ILE A 315 3.95 12.76 20.38
C ILE A 315 5.00 12.04 21.20
N ASN A 316 4.99 12.27 22.51
CA ASN A 316 6.02 11.79 23.42
C ASN A 316 6.15 10.26 23.42
N ILE A 317 7.35 9.79 23.75
CA ILE A 317 7.68 8.37 23.84
C ILE A 317 7.19 7.84 25.21
N GLU A 318 5.90 7.53 25.30
CA GLU A 318 5.25 7.08 26.54
C GLU A 318 4.27 5.91 26.35
N HIS A 319 3.92 5.56 25.11
CA HIS A 319 2.96 4.51 24.82
C HIS A 319 3.63 3.13 24.85
N HIS A 320 2.94 2.10 25.35
CA HIS A 320 3.49 0.73 25.32
C HIS A 320 3.43 0.12 23.92
N VAL A 321 2.41 0.48 23.15
CA VAL A 321 2.26 0.16 21.72
C VAL A 321 1.64 1.35 21.01
N ALA A 322 2.06 1.58 19.78
CA ALA A 322 1.55 2.61 18.88
C ALA A 322 1.40 2.03 17.47
N GLU A 323 0.31 2.37 16.79
CA GLU A 323 0.06 2.02 15.39
C GLU A 323 0.20 3.23 14.48
N GLU A 324 0.30 3.00 13.17
CA GLU A 324 0.28 4.05 12.17
C GLU A 324 -1.04 4.83 12.21
N PHE A 325 -0.98 6.13 11.89
CA PHE A 325 -2.16 6.96 11.73
C PHE A 325 -2.94 6.53 10.49
N GLN A 326 -4.26 6.45 10.61
CA GLN A 326 -5.16 6.15 9.51
C GLN A 326 -6.49 6.90 9.71
N GLY A 327 -6.85 7.76 8.78
CA GLY A 327 -8.07 8.59 8.82
C GLY A 327 -8.03 9.72 9.87
N GLY A 328 -6.87 10.09 10.40
CA GLY A 328 -6.70 11.11 11.44
C GLY A 328 -6.48 10.60 12.86
N LEU A 329 -6.68 9.31 13.15
CA LEU A 329 -6.40 8.72 14.48
C LEU A 329 -5.38 7.58 14.40
N ALA A 330 -4.66 7.39 15.50
CA ALA A 330 -3.82 6.23 15.73
C ALA A 330 -4.26 5.49 16.99
N ARG A 331 -4.17 4.16 16.95
CA ARG A 331 -4.41 3.32 18.12
C ARG A 331 -3.15 3.23 18.97
N VAL A 332 -3.29 3.44 20.28
CA VAL A 332 -2.19 3.34 21.24
C VAL A 332 -2.61 2.56 22.49
N THR A 333 -1.62 2.10 23.25
CA THR A 333 -1.83 1.53 24.59
C THR A 333 -1.05 2.29 25.66
N TRP A 334 -1.64 2.35 26.86
CA TRP A 334 -1.10 3.02 28.03
C TRP A 334 -0.71 2.01 29.13
N PRO A 335 0.10 2.45 30.12
CA PRO A 335 0.33 1.68 31.33
C PRO A 335 -0.97 1.16 31.97
N GLY A 336 -0.93 -0.07 32.48
CA GLY A 336 -2.11 -0.74 33.03
C GLY A 336 -2.98 -1.47 31.99
N GLY A 337 -2.58 -1.48 30.70
CA GLY A 337 -3.21 -2.31 29.67
C GLY A 337 -4.42 -1.67 28.99
N LYS A 338 -4.74 -0.41 29.32
CA LYS A 338 -5.76 0.37 28.60
C LYS A 338 -5.30 0.70 27.20
N TRP A 339 -6.24 0.82 26.28
CA TRP A 339 -5.98 1.18 24.90
C TRP A 339 -7.00 2.19 24.39
N GLY A 340 -6.69 2.88 23.30
CA GLY A 340 -7.59 3.88 22.76
C GLY A 340 -7.03 4.56 21.53
N TYR A 341 -7.63 5.69 21.18
CA TYR A 341 -7.27 6.48 20.01
C TYR A 341 -6.75 7.85 20.41
N ILE A 342 -5.70 8.27 19.73
CA ILE A 342 -5.16 9.64 19.80
C ILE A 342 -5.24 10.29 18.43
N ASP A 343 -5.39 11.62 18.41
CA ASP A 343 -5.22 12.41 17.19
C ASP A 343 -3.74 12.70 16.91
N GLN A 344 -3.46 13.37 15.78
CA GLN A 344 -2.09 13.70 15.33
C GLN A 344 -1.33 14.67 16.27
N THR A 345 -2.02 15.28 17.23
CA THR A 345 -1.38 16.11 18.28
C THR A 345 -1.02 15.29 19.53
N GLY A 346 -1.44 14.02 19.59
CA GLY A 346 -1.32 13.15 20.75
C GLY A 346 -2.46 13.28 21.75
N LYS A 347 -3.48 14.09 21.46
CA LYS A 347 -4.64 14.24 22.33
C LYS A 347 -5.47 12.96 22.29
N ARG A 348 -5.86 12.46 23.46
CA ARG A 348 -6.77 11.31 23.58
C ARG A 348 -8.15 11.68 23.06
N VAL A 349 -8.63 10.89 22.11
CA VAL A 349 -9.95 11.02 21.48
C VAL A 349 -10.92 10.03 22.10
N TRP A 350 -10.45 8.80 22.37
CA TRP A 350 -11.26 7.76 23.00
C TRP A 350 -10.37 6.80 23.80
N GLU A 351 -10.90 6.23 24.88
CA GLU A 351 -10.20 5.29 25.76
C GLU A 351 -11.12 4.11 26.09
N SER A 352 -10.56 2.90 26.11
CA SER A 352 -11.27 1.69 26.49
C SER A 352 -11.63 1.68 27.96
N ALA A 353 -12.84 1.21 28.28
CA ALA A 353 -13.25 1.01 29.66
C ALA A 353 -12.46 -0.10 30.38
N ILE A 354 -11.96 -1.11 29.62
CA ILE A 354 -11.25 -2.27 30.17
C ILE A 354 -9.78 -2.30 29.76
N PRO A 355 -8.87 -2.69 30.69
CA PRO A 355 -7.51 -3.08 30.36
C PRO A 355 -7.40 -4.50 29.77
N GLY A 356 -6.63 -4.64 28.70
CA GLY A 356 -6.45 -5.88 27.95
C GLY A 356 -7.43 -6.02 26.78
N GLY A 357 -7.06 -6.54 25.63
CA GLY A 357 -5.76 -6.94 25.11
C GLY A 357 -5.95 -7.15 23.61
N PHE A 358 -4.93 -6.81 22.83
CA PHE A 358 -4.82 -6.96 21.38
C PHE A 358 -5.63 -8.12 20.79
N SER A 359 -6.86 -7.83 20.37
CA SER A 359 -7.64 -8.64 19.46
C SER A 359 -8.77 -7.79 18.88
N MET A 360 -8.44 -6.68 18.20
CA MET A 360 -8.98 -6.66 16.83
C MET A 360 -8.30 -7.88 16.24
N GLY A 361 -9.07 -8.90 15.83
CA GLY A 361 -8.52 -10.14 15.30
C GLY A 361 -7.31 -9.76 14.49
N SER A 362 -6.12 -10.05 15.03
CA SER A 362 -4.88 -9.78 14.35
C SER A 362 -5.12 -10.31 12.95
N GLY A 363 -4.56 -9.66 11.94
CA GLY A 363 -4.42 -10.30 10.65
C GLY A 363 -3.56 -11.58 10.73
N ASP A 364 -3.65 -12.38 11.81
CA ASP A 364 -3.72 -13.82 11.73
C ASP A 364 -4.66 -14.12 10.57
N VAL A 365 -4.05 -14.18 9.38
CA VAL A 365 -4.03 -15.39 8.60
C VAL A 365 -4.54 -16.50 9.50
N GLU A 366 -5.87 -16.69 9.54
CA GLU A 366 -6.44 -17.89 10.14
C GLU A 366 -5.65 -19.00 9.49
N THR A 367 -4.77 -19.61 10.29
CA THR A 367 -3.70 -20.46 9.81
C THR A 367 -4.32 -21.51 8.91
N GLU A 368 -3.65 -21.71 7.79
CA GLU A 368 -4.05 -22.57 6.70
C GLU A 368 -4.38 -23.97 7.23
N ASP A 369 -5.63 -24.37 7.06
CA ASP A 369 -6.01 -25.76 6.77
C ASP A 369 -6.60 -25.81 5.36
#